data_AF-A0A2U3KTR3-F1
#
_entry.id   AF-A0A2U3KTR3-F1
#
_cell.length_a   1.000
_cell.length_b   1.000
_cell.length_c   1.000
_cell.angle_alpha   90.00
_cell.angle_beta   90.00
_cell.angle_gamma   90.00
#
_symmetry.space_group_name_H-M   'P 1'
#
loop_
_entity.id
_entity.type
_entity.pdbx_description
1 polymer ?
#
loop_
_entity_poly.entity_id
_entity_poly.type
_entity_poly.pdbx_seq_one_letter_code
_entity_poly.pdbx_strand_id
1 'polypeptide(L)'
;MIRTIGVDPGSRYTGFGIVEGDGFRLKHIHHGTLKLPAGRPLCERLKIIFEQLNASILEYAPEFMAVEEVFFAKNVKSALSLGQARGAVILAGASAGLSVHEYSALRIKQSVAGYGRAGKEQVAGMVGRLLCIDGAIELNAADALAVAVCHISTHCSNIKWGVQDR
;
A
#
# COMPACT_ATOMS: atom_id res chain seq x y z
N MET A 1 -18.15 -1.30 -6.31
CA MET A 1 -17.00 -0.82 -5.53
C MET A 1 -16.02 -1.97 -5.44
N ILE A 2 -14.73 -1.72 -5.62
CA ILE A 2 -13.67 -2.71 -5.43
C ILE A 2 -13.00 -2.49 -4.08
N ARG A 3 -12.48 -3.56 -3.48
CA ARG A 3 -11.71 -3.48 -2.23
C ARG A 3 -10.23 -3.77 -2.48
N THR A 4 -9.38 -2.88 -2.00
CA THR A 4 -7.94 -2.91 -2.25
C THR A 4 -7.16 -2.82 -0.94
N ILE A 5 -6.17 -3.69 -0.77
CA ILE A 5 -5.13 -3.53 0.25
C ILE A 5 -3.92 -2.82 -0.37
N GLY A 6 -3.63 -1.61 0.08
CA GLY A 6 -2.40 -0.88 -0.24
C GLY A 6 -1.31 -1.21 0.77
N VAL A 7 -0.06 -1.36 0.30
CA VAL A 7 1.09 -1.69 1.15
C VAL A 7 2.28 -0.81 0.79
N ASP A 8 2.88 -0.19 1.80
CA ASP A 8 4.20 0.45 1.75
C ASP A 8 5.23 -0.49 2.42
N PRO A 9 5.99 -1.27 1.64
CA PRO A 9 6.88 -2.30 2.16
C PRO A 9 8.12 -1.68 2.81
N GLY A 10 8.48 -2.15 4.01
CA GLY A 10 9.73 -1.77 4.65
C GLY A 10 10.26 -2.81 5.61
N SER A 11 11.59 -2.97 5.64
CA SER A 11 12.25 -3.99 6.46
C SER A 11 12.17 -3.76 7.98
N ARG A 12 11.77 -2.55 8.41
CA ARG A 12 11.56 -2.19 9.82
C ARG A 12 10.12 -1.80 10.14
N TYR A 13 9.46 -1.15 9.19
CA TYR A 13 8.08 -0.72 9.27
C TYR A 13 7.45 -1.06 7.93
N THR A 14 6.33 -1.77 7.93
CA THR A 14 5.53 -2.00 6.73
C THR A 14 4.14 -1.45 7.00
N GLY A 15 3.76 -0.40 6.28
CA GLY A 15 2.42 0.17 6.36
C GLY A 15 1.45 -0.65 5.52
N PHE A 16 0.21 -0.79 5.98
CA PHE A 16 -0.87 -1.35 5.18
C PHE A 16 -2.18 -0.59 5.41
N GLY A 17 -3.02 -0.53 4.38
CA GLY A 17 -4.30 0.14 4.42
C GLY A 17 -5.31 -0.51 3.50
N ILE A 18 -6.55 -0.65 3.95
CA ILE A 18 -7.64 -1.27 3.19
C ILE A 18 -8.68 -0.20 2.90
N VAL A 19 -8.96 -0.02 1.61
CA VAL A 19 -9.89 0.98 1.10
C VAL A 19 -10.85 0.29 0.15
N GLU A 20 -12.11 0.70 0.22
CA GLU A 20 -13.14 0.31 -0.74
C GLU A 20 -13.58 1.53 -1.54
N GLY A 21 -13.80 1.40 -2.85
CA GLY A 21 -14.26 2.52 -3.65
C GLY A 21 -14.64 2.19 -5.10
N ASP A 22 -15.16 3.19 -5.80
CA ASP A 22 -15.59 3.12 -7.21
C ASP A 22 -15.00 4.24 -8.09
N GLY A 23 -13.93 4.87 -7.62
CA GLY A 23 -13.28 5.99 -8.29
C GLY A 23 -13.93 7.36 -8.03
N PHE A 24 -15.14 7.39 -7.47
CA PHE A 24 -15.80 8.63 -7.02
C PHE A 24 -15.97 8.67 -5.50
N ARG A 25 -16.34 7.53 -4.92
CA ARG A 25 -16.50 7.35 -3.48
C ARG A 25 -15.37 6.47 -2.96
N LEU A 26 -14.82 6.86 -1.82
CA LEU A 26 -13.81 6.11 -1.09
C LEU A 26 -14.31 5.88 0.34
N LYS A 27 -14.01 4.70 0.87
CA LYS A 27 -14.35 4.30 2.23
C LYS A 27 -13.13 3.66 2.88
N HIS A 28 -12.72 4.21 4.02
CA HIS A 28 -11.74 3.56 4.89
C HIS A 28 -12.35 2.28 5.50
N ILE A 29 -11.61 1.19 5.45
CA ILE A 29 -11.98 -0.09 6.06
C ILE A 29 -11.08 -0.37 7.26
N HIS A 30 -9.76 -0.36 7.04
CA HIS A 30 -8.78 -0.64 8.09
C HIS A 30 -7.40 -0.08 7.71
N HIS A 31 -6.52 0.17 8.67
CA HIS A 31 -5.12 0.48 8.40
C HIS A 31 -4.24 0.13 9.61
N GLY A 32 -2.94 -0.04 9.37
CA GLY A 32 -1.99 -0.26 10.43
C GLY A 32 -0.55 -0.23 9.94
N THR A 33 0.37 -0.37 10.89
CA THR A 33 1.81 -0.41 10.62
C THR A 33 2.44 -1.56 11.38
N LEU A 34 3.05 -2.48 10.63
CA LEU A 34 3.78 -3.61 11.18
C LEU A 34 5.16 -3.11 11.64
N LYS A 35 5.35 -3.00 12.96
CA LYS A 35 6.65 -2.68 13.55
C LYS A 35 7.48 -3.96 13.71
N LEU A 36 8.50 -4.10 12.88
CA LEU A 36 9.32 -5.32 12.82
C LEU A 36 10.48 -5.24 13.83
N PRO A 37 10.66 -6.27 14.70
CA PRO A 37 11.68 -6.22 15.74
C PRO A 37 13.10 -6.19 15.16
N ALA A 38 13.81 -5.08 15.33
CA ALA A 38 15.13 -4.88 14.72
C ALA A 38 16.21 -5.87 15.20
N GLY A 39 16.04 -6.46 16.38
CA GLY A 39 16.94 -7.49 16.93
C GLY A 39 16.71 -8.90 16.38
N ARG A 40 15.65 -9.12 15.59
CA ARG A 40 15.35 -10.43 15.02
C ARG A 40 16.00 -10.64 13.64
N PRO A 41 16.37 -11.89 13.30
CA PRO A 41 16.78 -12.26 11.96
C PRO A 41 15.78 -11.77 10.90
N LEU A 42 16.28 -11.46 9.70
CA LEU A 42 15.42 -10.96 8.64
C LEU A 42 14.32 -11.96 8.26
N CYS A 43 14.64 -13.26 8.17
CA CYS A 43 13.64 -14.29 7.87
C CYS A 43 12.43 -14.28 8.82
N GLU A 44 12.65 -14.07 10.13
CA GLU A 44 11.55 -13.93 11.09
C GLU A 44 10.72 -12.67 10.85
N ARG A 45 11.37 -11.55 10.51
CA ARG A 45 10.64 -10.32 10.16
C ARG A 45 9.82 -10.49 8.88
N LEU A 46 10.35 -11.19 7.87
CA LEU A 46 9.61 -11.52 6.64
C LEU A 46 8.41 -12.41 6.94
N LYS A 47 8.57 -13.40 7.83
CA LYS A 47 7.46 -14.23 8.30
C LYS A 47 6.36 -13.39 8.95
N ILE A 48 6.72 -12.45 9.83
CA ILE A 48 5.75 -11.53 10.46
C ILE A 48 4.99 -10.72 9.40
N ILE A 49 5.68 -10.16 8.39
CA ILE A 49 5.02 -9.43 7.30
C ILE A 49 3.99 -10.33 6.60
N PHE A 50 4.41 -11.53 6.19
CA PHE A 50 3.56 -12.47 5.47
C PHE A 50 2.33 -12.89 6.27
N GLU A 51 2.51 -13.31 7.53
CA GLU A 51 1.41 -13.76 8.39
C GLU A 51 0.41 -12.64 8.69
N GLN A 52 0.89 -11.43 8.98
CA GLN A 52 0.02 -10.30 9.32
C GLN A 52 -0.75 -9.75 8.11
N LEU A 53 -0.11 -9.72 6.93
CA LEU A 53 -0.82 -9.37 5.70
C LEU A 53 -1.83 -10.45 5.32
N ASN A 54 -1.50 -11.73 5.43
CA ASN A 54 -2.47 -12.81 5.16
C ASN A 54 -3.64 -12.78 6.13
N ALA A 55 -3.41 -12.48 7.41
CA ALA A 55 -4.49 -12.29 8.38
C ALA A 55 -5.42 -11.13 7.96
N SER A 56 -4.84 -9.99 7.57
CA SER A 56 -5.60 -8.84 7.05
C SER A 56 -6.37 -9.19 5.77
N ILE A 57 -5.75 -9.92 4.84
CA ILE A 57 -6.39 -10.34 3.60
C ILE A 57 -7.56 -11.28 3.89
N LEU A 58 -7.39 -12.22 4.80
CA LEU A 58 -8.46 -13.17 5.19
C LEU A 58 -9.62 -12.46 5.89
N GLU A 59 -9.31 -11.52 6.79
CA GLU A 59 -10.33 -10.80 7.58
C GLU A 59 -11.14 -9.84 6.70
N TYR A 60 -10.49 -9.09 5.82
CA TYR A 60 -11.11 -8.00 5.08
C TYR A 60 -11.42 -8.35 3.62
N ALA A 61 -10.97 -9.49 3.11
CA ALA A 61 -11.25 -10.01 1.76
C ALA A 61 -11.10 -8.95 0.63
N PRO A 62 -9.95 -8.28 0.48
CA PRO A 62 -9.68 -7.42 -0.67
C PRO A 62 -9.53 -8.27 -1.95
N GLU A 63 -9.90 -7.68 -3.09
CA GLU A 63 -9.76 -8.29 -4.42
C GLU A 63 -8.41 -7.93 -5.06
N PHE A 64 -7.87 -6.77 -4.69
CA PHE A 64 -6.63 -6.21 -5.25
C PHE A 64 -5.61 -5.92 -4.15
N MET A 65 -4.34 -6.12 -4.49
CA MET A 65 -3.21 -5.61 -3.71
C MET A 65 -2.47 -4.55 -4.51
N ALA A 66 -2.21 -3.41 -3.90
CA ALA A 66 -1.43 -2.34 -4.50
C ALA A 66 -0.16 -2.12 -3.68
N VAL A 67 1.01 -2.11 -4.32
CA VAL A 67 2.31 -2.04 -3.64
C VAL A 67 3.12 -0.86 -4.18
N GLU A 68 3.76 -0.09 -3.31
CA GLU A 68 4.69 0.95 -3.75
C GLU A 68 5.94 0.35 -4.42
N GLU A 69 6.34 0.91 -5.56
CA GLU A 69 7.61 0.62 -6.21
C GLU A 69 8.76 1.26 -5.45
N VAL A 70 9.81 0.47 -5.19
CA VAL A 70 11.00 0.95 -4.50
C VAL A 70 12.06 1.34 -5.54
N PHE A 71 12.37 2.64 -5.62
CA PHE A 71 13.34 3.15 -6.61
C PHE A 71 14.71 3.56 -6.08
N PHE A 72 14.89 3.79 -4.77
CA PHE A 72 16.16 4.33 -4.26
C PHE A 72 16.54 3.80 -2.89
N ALA A 73 17.60 2.99 -2.85
CA ALA A 73 18.29 2.63 -1.62
C ALA A 73 19.72 3.17 -1.67
N LYS A 74 20.08 4.05 -0.72
CA LYS A 74 21.44 4.62 -0.62
C LYS A 74 22.52 3.57 -0.30
N ASN A 75 22.12 2.43 0.27
CA ASN A 75 23.01 1.35 0.68
C ASN A 75 22.49 0.00 0.16
N VAL A 76 23.39 -0.79 -0.45
CA VAL A 76 23.09 -2.10 -1.05
C VAL A 76 22.50 -3.07 -0.02
N LYS A 77 22.99 -3.07 1.23
CA LYS A 77 22.48 -3.95 2.29
C LYS A 77 21.03 -3.62 2.67
N SER A 78 20.71 -2.33 2.77
CA SER A 78 19.32 -1.90 3.01
C SER A 78 18.43 -2.14 1.80
N ALA A 79 18.97 -2.01 0.58
CA ALA A 79 18.26 -2.30 -0.66
C ALA A 79 17.84 -3.78 -0.70
N LEU A 80 18.78 -4.68 -0.41
CA LEU A 80 18.52 -6.12 -0.39
C LEU A 80 17.47 -6.49 0.67
N SER A 81 17.60 -5.94 1.88
CA SER A 81 16.64 -6.18 2.96
C SER A 81 15.24 -5.67 2.62
N LEU A 82 15.16 -4.52 1.94
CA LEU A 82 13.91 -3.92 1.47
C LEU A 82 13.30 -4.74 0.33
N GLY A 83 14.11 -5.19 -0.63
CA GLY A 83 13.67 -6.07 -1.71
C GLY A 83 13.11 -7.41 -1.18
N GLN A 84 13.75 -7.98 -0.15
CA GLN A 84 13.24 -9.18 0.52
C GLN A 84 11.92 -8.94 1.26
N ALA A 85 11.78 -7.81 1.97
CA ALA A 85 10.52 -7.42 2.61
C ALA A 85 9.40 -7.25 1.58
N ARG A 86 9.68 -6.55 0.49
CA ARG A 86 8.76 -6.39 -0.64
C ARG A 86 8.37 -7.71 -1.28
N GLY A 87 9.32 -8.62 -1.46
CA GLY A 87 9.05 -9.97 -1.96
C GLY A 87 8.05 -10.72 -1.06
N ALA A 88 8.17 -10.61 0.26
CA ALA A 88 7.22 -11.20 1.19
C ALA A 88 5.82 -10.57 1.09
N VAL A 89 5.73 -9.25 0.88
CA VAL A 89 4.45 -8.54 0.65
C VAL A 89 3.75 -9.04 -0.62
N ILE A 90 4.47 -9.05 -1.75
CA ILE A 90 3.92 -9.48 -3.04
C ILE A 90 3.50 -10.94 -2.97
N LEU A 91 4.32 -11.78 -2.34
CA LEU A 91 4.01 -13.19 -2.15
C LEU A 91 2.74 -13.37 -1.30
N ALA A 92 2.52 -12.57 -0.25
CA ALA A 92 1.30 -12.65 0.56
C ALA A 92 0.05 -12.43 -0.33
N GLY A 93 0.01 -11.34 -1.10
CA GLY A 93 -1.10 -11.05 -2.01
C GLY A 93 -1.31 -12.12 -3.07
N ALA A 94 -0.23 -12.50 -3.77
CA ALA A 94 -0.31 -13.52 -4.83
C ALA A 94 -0.72 -14.90 -4.28
N SER A 95 -0.23 -15.29 -3.11
CA SER A 95 -0.58 -16.57 -2.47
C SER A 95 -2.05 -16.66 -2.05
N ALA A 96 -2.68 -15.51 -1.79
CA ALA A 96 -4.09 -15.39 -1.47
C ALA A 96 -4.97 -15.16 -2.73
N GLY A 97 -4.39 -15.15 -3.92
CA GLY A 97 -5.12 -15.02 -5.19
C GLY A 97 -5.53 -13.59 -5.57
N LEU A 98 -4.94 -12.57 -4.92
CA LEU A 98 -5.24 -11.16 -5.23
C LEU A 98 -4.54 -10.76 -6.53
N SER A 99 -5.17 -9.84 -7.27
CA SER A 99 -4.52 -9.14 -8.38
C SER A 99 -3.53 -8.11 -7.80
N VAL A 100 -2.23 -8.37 -7.95
CA VAL A 100 -1.17 -7.50 -7.41
C VAL A 100 -0.73 -6.48 -8.46
N HIS A 101 -0.75 -5.20 -8.10
CA HIS A 101 -0.32 -4.08 -8.94
C HIS A 101 0.71 -3.21 -8.23
N GLU A 102 1.63 -2.65 -9.02
CA GLU A 102 2.73 -1.83 -8.51
C GLU A 102 2.57 -0.37 -8.96
N TYR A 103 2.92 0.57 -8.09
CA TYR A 103 2.80 2.00 -8.37
C TYR A 103 4.03 2.79 -7.93
N SER A 104 4.54 3.65 -8.82
CA SER A 104 5.59 4.60 -8.47
C SER A 104 5.10 5.66 -7.48
N ALA A 105 6.01 6.13 -6.62
CA ALA A 105 5.75 7.24 -5.69
C ALA A 105 5.19 8.49 -6.40
N LEU A 106 5.64 8.75 -7.64
CA LEU A 106 5.14 9.86 -8.44
C LEU A 106 3.65 9.70 -8.76
N ARG A 107 3.25 8.50 -9.20
CA ARG A 107 1.87 8.18 -9.56
C ARG A 107 0.95 8.21 -8.35
N ILE A 108 1.41 7.70 -7.21
CA ILE A 108 0.67 7.76 -5.93
C ILE A 108 0.39 9.22 -5.55
N LYS A 109 1.44 10.06 -5.55
CA LYS A 109 1.31 11.49 -5.22
C LYS A 109 0.40 12.24 -6.19
N GLN A 110 0.49 11.96 -7.49
CA GLN A 110 -0.42 12.53 -8.49
C GLN A 110 -1.87 12.13 -8.23
N SER A 111 -2.13 10.86 -7.91
CA SER A 111 -3.49 10.38 -7.68
C SER A 111 -4.14 10.97 -6.42
N VAL A 112 -3.36 11.24 -5.37
CA VAL A 112 -3.90 11.68 -4.06
C VAL A 112 -3.86 13.20 -3.90
N ALA A 113 -2.76 13.85 -4.30
CA ALA A 113 -2.55 15.28 -4.09
C ALA A 113 -2.72 16.11 -5.37
N GLY A 114 -2.98 15.48 -6.52
CA GLY A 114 -3.11 16.15 -7.82
C GLY A 114 -1.79 16.49 -8.52
N TYR A 115 -0.64 16.30 -7.85
CA TYR A 115 0.68 16.52 -8.44
C TYR A 115 1.77 15.67 -7.78
N GLY A 116 2.82 15.35 -8.54
CA GLY A 116 3.81 14.34 -8.15
C GLY A 116 4.88 14.78 -7.14
N ARG A 117 4.97 16.07 -6.81
CA ARG A 117 5.98 16.64 -5.89
C ARG A 117 5.44 16.92 -4.49
N ALA A 118 4.26 16.40 -4.14
CA ALA A 118 3.70 16.55 -2.80
C ALA A 118 4.63 15.96 -1.72
N GLY A 119 4.71 16.65 -0.58
CA GLY A 119 5.41 16.19 0.61
C GLY A 119 4.63 15.09 1.34
N LYS A 120 5.30 14.31 2.20
CA LYS A 120 4.68 13.17 2.92
C LYS A 120 3.53 13.61 3.81
N GLU A 121 3.69 14.71 4.53
CA GLU A 121 2.67 15.28 5.42
C GLU A 121 1.43 15.74 4.64
N GLN A 122 1.65 16.29 3.45
CA GLN A 122 0.57 16.71 2.57
C GLN A 122 -0.22 15.52 2.04
N VAL A 123 0.47 14.46 1.61
CA VAL A 123 -0.18 13.20 1.19
C VAL A 123 -1.00 12.65 2.34
N ALA A 124 -0.44 12.56 3.55
CA ALA A 124 -1.16 12.08 4.72
C ALA A 124 -2.42 12.90 5.05
N GLY A 125 -2.33 14.23 5.00
CA GLY A 125 -3.48 15.11 5.20
C GLY A 125 -4.54 14.99 4.10
N MET A 126 -4.13 14.72 2.85
CA MET A 126 -5.07 14.44 1.75
C MET A 126 -5.77 13.09 1.93
N VAL A 127 -5.03 12.05 2.30
CA VAL A 127 -5.59 10.72 2.59
C VAL A 127 -6.63 10.81 3.69
N GLY A 128 -6.32 11.49 4.81
CA GLY A 128 -7.28 11.67 5.90
C GLY A 128 -8.57 12.34 5.45
N ARG A 129 -8.48 13.36 4.59
CA ARG A 129 -9.65 14.05 4.02
C ARG A 129 -10.45 13.17 3.05
N LEU A 130 -9.77 12.48 2.13
CA LEU A 130 -10.41 11.61 1.13
C LEU A 130 -11.14 10.42 1.77
N LEU A 131 -10.62 9.93 2.88
CA LEU A 131 -11.13 8.76 3.59
C LEU A 131 -11.96 9.10 4.83
N CYS A 132 -12.16 10.39 5.11
CA CYS A 132 -12.88 10.89 6.29
C CYS A 132 -12.38 10.27 7.61
N ILE A 133 -11.05 10.15 7.77
CA ILE A 133 -10.44 9.63 8.98
C ILE A 133 -10.24 10.79 9.96
N ASP A 134 -10.82 10.67 11.14
CA ASP A 134 -10.66 11.63 12.22
C ASP A 134 -9.30 11.45 12.92
N GLY A 135 -8.58 12.56 13.13
CA GLY A 135 -7.31 12.57 13.85
C GLY A 135 -6.07 12.33 13.00
N ALA A 136 -4.92 12.17 13.65
CA ALA A 136 -3.64 11.99 12.99
C ALA A 136 -3.44 10.52 12.58
N ILE A 137 -3.09 10.31 11.31
CA ILE A 137 -2.70 9.00 10.78
C ILE A 137 -1.18 8.86 10.84
N GLU A 138 -0.69 7.71 11.27
CA GLU A 138 0.74 7.39 11.23
C GLU A 138 1.23 7.39 9.77
N LEU A 139 2.44 7.90 9.53
CA LEU A 139 2.92 8.17 8.16
C LEU A 139 3.04 6.93 7.28
N ASN A 140 3.51 5.78 7.80
CA ASN A 140 3.60 4.56 6.98
C ASN A 140 2.19 4.03 6.63
N ALA A 141 1.23 4.10 7.57
CA ALA A 141 -0.16 3.75 7.29
C ALA A 141 -0.81 4.71 6.28
N ALA A 142 -0.52 6.01 6.37
CA ALA A 142 -0.99 7.00 5.41
C ALA A 142 -0.41 6.77 4.00
N ASP A 143 0.88 6.45 3.89
CA ASP A 143 1.53 6.10 2.63
C ASP A 143 0.84 4.86 2.02
N ALA A 144 0.60 3.80 2.81
CA ALA A 144 -0.08 2.60 2.35
C ALA A 144 -1.54 2.84 1.90
N LEU A 145 -2.30 3.65 2.64
CA LEU A 145 -3.65 4.08 2.23
C LEU A 145 -3.62 4.87 0.91
N ALA A 146 -2.60 5.72 0.71
CA ALA A 146 -2.41 6.43 -0.55
C ALA A 146 -2.18 5.47 -1.73
N VAL A 147 -1.44 4.37 -1.51
CA VAL A 147 -1.26 3.32 -2.54
C VAL A 147 -2.60 2.67 -2.91
N ALA A 148 -3.44 2.33 -1.92
CA ALA A 148 -4.76 1.75 -2.17
C ALA A 148 -5.67 2.71 -2.97
N VAL A 149 -5.70 3.99 -2.59
CA VAL A 149 -6.47 5.04 -3.30
C VAL A 149 -5.97 5.22 -4.73
N CYS A 150 -4.66 5.17 -4.94
CA CYS A 150 -4.03 5.26 -6.26
C CYS A 150 -4.48 4.12 -7.19
N HIS A 151 -4.54 2.90 -6.66
CA HIS A 151 -5.02 1.75 -7.42
C HIS A 151 -6.50 1.90 -7.78
N ILE A 152 -7.36 2.23 -6.82
CA ILE A 152 -8.80 2.41 -7.05
C ILE A 152 -9.04 3.47 -8.15
N SER A 153 -8.36 4.61 -8.04
CA SER A 153 -8.47 5.69 -9.02
C SER A 153 -8.02 5.27 -10.42
N THR A 154 -6.91 4.53 -10.49
CA THR A 154 -6.37 4.00 -11.76
C THR A 154 -7.31 2.97 -12.37
N HIS A 155 -7.72 1.96 -11.61
CA HIS A 155 -8.54 0.85 -12.08
C HIS A 155 -9.91 1.33 -12.59
N CYS A 156 -10.59 2.17 -11.81
CA CYS A 156 -11.88 2.73 -12.22
C CYS A 156 -11.75 3.67 -13.44
N SER A 157 -10.64 4.39 -13.57
CA SER A 157 -10.37 5.19 -14.78
C SER A 157 -10.18 4.31 -16.00
N ASN A 158 -9.40 3.23 -15.90
CA ASN A 158 -9.14 2.31 -17.01
C ASN A 158 -10.44 1.65 -17.51
N ILE A 159 -11.32 1.23 -16.60
CA ILE A 159 -12.65 0.72 -16.95
C ILE A 159 -13.48 1.78 -17.70
N LYS A 160 -13.53 3.02 -17.19
CA LYS A 160 -14.32 4.10 -17.79
C LYS A 160 -13.87 4.44 -19.21
N TRP A 161 -12.58 4.33 -19.49
CA TRP A 161 -11.98 4.67 -20.78
C TRP A 161 -11.68 3.47 -21.68
N GLY A 162 -12.11 2.26 -21.29
CA GLY A 162 -11.94 1.05 -22.09
C GLY A 162 -10.48 0.62 -22.31
N VAL A 163 -9.57 1.04 -21.42
CA VAL A 163 -8.16 0.65 -21.49
C VAL A 163 -8.02 -0.68 -20.75
N GLN A 164 -7.90 -1.78 -21.50
CA GLN A 164 -7.58 -3.09 -20.91
C GLN A 164 -6.13 -3.08 -20.40
N ASP A 165 -5.96 -3.36 -19.10
CA ASP A 165 -4.65 -3.60 -18.48
C ASP A 165 -3.97 -4.76 -19.22
N ARG A 166 -2.85 -4.47 -19.90
CA ARG A 166 -1.95 -5.48 -20.49
C ARG A 166 -0.87 -5.85 -19.50
#